data_AF-A0A3B1KHT7-F1
#
_entry.id   AF-A0A3B1KHT7-F1
#
_cell.length_a   1.000
_cell.length_b   1.000
_cell.length_c   1.000
_cell.angle_alpha   90.00
_cell.angle_beta   90.00
_cell.angle_gamma   90.00
#
_symmetry.space_group_name_H-M   'P 1'
#
loop_
_entity.id
_entity.type
_entity.pdbx_description
1 polymer ?
#
loop_
_entity_poly.entity_id
_entity_poly.type
_entity_poly.pdbx_seq_one_letter_code
_entity_poly.pdbx_strand_id
1 'polypeptide(L)' 'YTGARNDERFPAAQTCYGNLELPNYSNIDVLRARLVHAITCCETFGVA' A
#
# COMPACT_ATOMS: atom_id res chain seq x y z
N TYR A 1 5.70 13.60 -12.83
CA TYR A 1 6.26 12.25 -13.03
C TYR A 1 6.23 11.37 -11.77
N THR A 2 5.30 11.57 -10.82
CA THR A 2 5.31 10.88 -9.51
C THR A 2 4.54 9.55 -9.48
N GLY A 3 3.76 9.22 -10.51
CA GLY A 3 2.90 8.02 -10.54
C GLY A 3 3.65 6.70 -10.37
N ALA A 4 4.79 6.52 -11.04
CA ALA A 4 5.57 5.28 -10.95
C ALA A 4 6.05 4.98 -9.52
N ARG A 5 6.46 6.01 -8.76
CA ARG A 5 6.90 5.86 -7.36
C ARG A 5 5.73 5.57 -6.40
N ASN A 6 4.51 5.93 -6.78
CA ASN A 6 3.31 5.61 -6.00
C ASN A 6 2.87 4.17 -6.23
N ASP A 7 3.01 3.65 -7.45
CA ASP A 7 2.65 2.27 -7.82
C ASP A 7 3.52 1.19 -7.13
N GLU A 8 4.67 1.58 -6.60
CA GLU A 8 5.60 0.72 -5.86
C GLU A 8 5.30 0.66 -4.36
N ARG A 9 4.56 1.62 -3.81
CA ARG A 9 4.27 1.71 -2.37
C ARG A 9 3.04 0.87 -2.02
N PHE A 10 3.08 0.23 -0.86
CA PHE A 10 1.88 -0.32 -0.23
C PHE A 10 1.09 0.77 0.49
N PRO A 11 -0.25 0.62 0.60
CA PRO A 11 -1.03 1.47 1.49
C PRO A 11 -0.64 1.21 2.95
N ALA A 12 -0.73 2.25 3.78
CA ALA A 12 -0.42 2.17 5.20
C ALA A 12 -1.67 2.43 6.03
N ALA A 13 -1.81 1.72 7.15
CA ALA A 13 -2.92 1.91 8.07
C ALA A 13 -2.43 2.58 9.35
N GLN A 14 -3.07 3.69 9.74
CA GLN A 14 -2.94 4.27 11.07
C GLN A 14 -4.09 3.78 11.94
N THR A 15 -3.92 2.60 12.55
CA THR A 15 -4.99 1.91 13.27
C THR A 15 -5.52 2.68 14.47
N CYS A 16 -4.67 3.48 15.15
CA CYS A 16 -5.08 4.31 16.27
C CYS A 16 -6.17 5.34 15.92
N TYR A 17 -6.28 5.73 14.64
CA TYR A 17 -7.20 6.74 14.15
C TYR A 17 -8.20 6.20 13.10
N GLY A 18 -8.13 4.90 12.78
CA GLY A 18 -8.94 4.30 11.73
C GLY A 18 -8.68 4.89 10.33
N ASN A 19 -7.47 5.42 10.09
CA ASN A 19 -7.13 6.06 8.82
C ASN A 19 -6.37 5.12 7.88
N LEU A 20 -6.68 5.18 6.60
CA LEU A 20 -5.99 4.45 5.53
C LEU A 20 -5.29 5.45 4.61
N GLU A 21 -3.96 5.42 4.61
CA GLU A 21 -3.16 6.20 3.67
C GLU A 21 -3.05 5.44 2.34
N LEU A 22 -3.71 5.99 1.33
CA LEU A 22 -3.71 5.44 -0.02
C LEU A 22 -2.79 6.27 -0.94
N PRO A 23 -1.73 5.68 -1.50
CA PRO A 23 -0.96 6.31 -2.57
C PRO A 23 -1.85 6.69 -3.76
N ASN A 24 -1.48 7.76 -4.47
CA ASN A 24 -2.14 8.13 -5.72
C ASN A 24 -1.64 7.22 -6.86
N TYR A 25 -2.19 6.01 -6.92
CA TYR A 25 -1.88 5.00 -7.92
C TYR A 25 -2.26 5.45 -9.33
N SER A 26 -1.53 4.97 -10.34
CA SER A 26 -1.78 5.33 -11.73
C SER A 26 -3.10 4.80 -12.28
N ASN A 27 -3.59 3.66 -11.75
CA ASN A 27 -4.84 3.02 -12.16
C ASN A 27 -5.42 2.11 -11.06
N ILE A 28 -6.66 1.67 -11.27
CA ILE A 28 -7.44 0.87 -10.32
C ILE A 28 -6.90 -0.55 -10.12
N ASP A 29 -6.27 -1.13 -11.14
CA ASP A 29 -5.73 -2.49 -11.06
C ASP A 29 -4.50 -2.52 -10.14
N VAL A 30 -3.64 -1.51 -10.24
CA VAL A 30 -2.50 -1.33 -9.33
C VAL A 30 -2.98 -1.12 -7.89
N LEU A 31 -3.97 -0.24 -7.68
CA LEU A 31 -4.57 -0.02 -6.35
C LEU A 31 -5.05 -1.34 -5.75
N ARG A 32 -5.84 -2.10 -6.52
CA ARG A 32 -6.41 -3.37 -6.06
C ARG A 32 -5.32 -4.37 -5.70
N ALA A 33 -4.32 -4.55 -6.57
CA ALA A 33 -3.23 -5.48 -6.33
C ALA A 33 -2.44 -5.14 -5.05
N ARG A 34 -2.09 -3.86 -4.86
CA ARG A 34 -1.35 -3.40 -3.68
C ARG A 34 -2.15 -3.50 -2.39
N LEU A 35 -3.42 -3.12 -2.42
CA LEU A 35 -4.30 -3.18 -1.25
C LEU A 35 -4.55 -4.62 -0.81
N VAL A 36 -4.87 -5.52 -1.74
CA VAL A 36 -5.07 -6.94 -1.43
C VAL A 36 -3.81 -7.52 -0.81
N HIS A 37 -2.63 -7.26 -1.41
CA HIS A 37 -1.38 -7.73 -0.85
C HIS A 37 -1.16 -7.22 0.58
N ALA A 38 -1.34 -5.91 0.84
CA ALA A 38 -1.11 -5.31 2.16
C ALA A 38 -2.02 -5.87 3.27
N ILE A 39 -3.22 -6.35 2.94
CA ILE A 39 -4.13 -6.95 3.94
C ILE A 39 -3.99 -8.46 4.07
N THR A 40 -3.41 -9.14 3.09
CA THR A 40 -3.24 -10.61 3.11
C THR A 40 -1.83 -11.07 3.48
N CYS A 41 -0.81 -10.25 3.21
CA CYS A 41 0.58 -10.61 3.41
C CYS A 41 1.11 -9.98 4.71
N CYS A 42 1.54 -10.84 5.64
CA CYS A 42 2.33 -10.42 6.79
C CYS A 42 3.81 -10.46 6.40
N GLU A 43 4.32 -9.41 5.76
CA GLU A 43 5.77 -9.21 5.72
C GLU A 43 6.25 -9.01 7.17
N THR A 44 7.12 -9.90 7.62
CA THR A 44 7.65 -9.86 8.99
C THR A 44 8.59 -8.68 9.13
N PHE A 45 8.40 -7.88 10.18
CA PHE A 45 9.33 -6.81 10.52
C PHE A 45 10.73 -7.36 10.80
N GLY A 46 11.75 -6.87 10.09
CA GLY A 46 13.15 -7.03 10.48
C GLY A 46 13.83 -8.35 10.12
N VAL A 47 13.40 -9.06 9.06
CA VAL A 47 14.24 -10.14 8.52
C VAL A 47 15.37 -9.50 7.70
N ALA A 48 16.58 -9.60 8.24
CA ALA A 48 17.84 -9.29 7.56
C ALA A 48 18.17 -10.32 6.49
#